data_AF-A0A7C2KV64-F1
#
_entry.id   AF-A0A7C2KV64-F1
#
_cell.length_a   1.000
_cell.length_b   1.000
_cell.length_c   1.000
_cell.angle_alpha   90.00
_cell.angle_beta   90.00
_cell.angle_gamma   90.00
#
_symmetry.space_group_name_H-M   'P 1'
#
loop_
_entity.id
_entity.type
_entity.pdbx_description
1 polymer ?
#
loop_
_entity_poly.entity_id
_entity_poly.type
_entity_poly.pdbx_seq_one_letter_code
_entity_poly.pdbx_strand_id
1 'polypeptide(L)'
;MKKLMLWMGGVLSLYASEGAALFEKHCSACHSSYIPMSKVIANAEQNNTLLHLKAPTLNQLSFGVKLNVGDRKADEEAQQMEVEEFIASYIASPQREKSVVPKELTHFYPDMPPMPDLLNEEEIEALSSYIFAYGEAMIEKHSVRNYTFEEAVKIAKVQKKIIMIRGVLPFCKWCIQMDREVMVEPEVREMLESSFVVVKTNVMTEKLPLGMKSLGTPSFYFIKSDGETIIDQLNGYGDKEEFLALLRRIKEEAGE
;
A
#
# COMPACT_ATOMS: atom_id res chain seq x y z
N MET A 1 -17.65 -24.04 19.88
CA MET A 1 -17.92 -22.78 20.61
C MET A 1 -17.61 -21.63 19.64
N LYS A 2 -18.64 -20.93 19.16
CA LYS A 2 -18.49 -19.76 18.27
C LYS A 2 -17.84 -18.65 19.09
N LYS A 3 -16.57 -18.31 18.81
CA LYS A 3 -15.97 -17.09 19.37
C LYS A 3 -16.68 -15.91 18.71
N LEU A 4 -17.42 -15.18 19.55
CA LEU A 4 -17.97 -13.88 19.26
C LEU A 4 -16.78 -12.96 19.01
N MET A 5 -16.50 -12.68 17.74
CA MET A 5 -15.50 -11.70 17.32
C MET A 5 -16.11 -10.33 17.64
N LEU A 6 -15.73 -9.76 18.80
CA LEU A 6 -16.20 -8.45 19.19
C LEU A 6 -15.71 -7.40 18.19
N TRP A 7 -16.63 -6.49 17.91
CA TRP A 7 -16.66 -5.54 16.82
C TRP A 7 -15.67 -4.38 17.07
N MET A 8 -14.39 -4.57 16.78
CA MET A 8 -13.39 -3.47 16.73
C MET A 8 -13.58 -2.55 15.50
N GLY A 9 -14.39 -2.94 14.52
CA GLY A 9 -14.58 -2.19 13.28
C GLY A 9 -15.42 -0.91 13.39
N GLY A 10 -16.22 -0.76 14.46
CA GLY A 10 -17.12 0.40 14.60
C GLY A 10 -16.39 1.70 14.98
N VAL A 11 -15.38 1.61 15.84
CA VAL A 11 -14.61 2.78 16.32
C VAL A 11 -13.64 3.26 15.24
N LEU A 12 -12.88 2.35 14.62
CA LEU A 12 -12.01 2.63 13.47
C LEU A 12 -12.77 3.26 12.29
N SER A 13 -14.02 2.85 12.04
CA SER A 13 -14.84 3.44 10.97
C SER A 13 -15.32 4.86 11.27
N LEU A 14 -15.52 5.23 12.55
CA LEU A 14 -15.94 6.58 12.94
C LEU A 14 -14.76 7.55 12.86
N TYR A 15 -13.60 7.20 13.42
CA TYR A 15 -12.38 8.00 13.33
C TYR A 15 -11.90 8.19 11.88
N ALA A 16 -12.03 7.16 11.03
CA ALA A 16 -11.74 7.30 9.61
C ALA A 16 -12.65 8.33 8.91
N SER A 17 -13.92 8.43 9.32
CA SER A 17 -14.87 9.41 8.75
C SER A 17 -14.61 10.84 9.25
N GLU A 18 -14.24 10.98 10.52
CA GLU A 18 -13.90 12.26 11.15
C GLU A 18 -12.58 12.80 10.62
N GLY A 19 -11.51 11.98 10.61
CA GLY A 19 -10.22 12.36 10.05
C GLY A 19 -10.30 12.72 8.56
N ALA A 20 -11.14 12.03 7.78
CA ALA A 20 -11.41 12.40 6.39
C ALA A 20 -12.08 13.78 6.28
N ALA A 21 -13.06 14.09 7.15
CA ALA A 21 -13.72 15.40 7.17
C ALA A 21 -12.75 16.53 7.59
N LEU A 22 -11.86 16.26 8.56
CA LEU A 22 -10.81 17.19 8.97
C LEU A 22 -9.81 17.45 7.83
N PHE A 23 -9.36 16.40 7.14
CA PHE A 23 -8.49 16.53 5.98
C PHE A 23 -9.16 17.36 4.87
N GLU A 24 -10.42 17.08 4.58
CA GLU A 24 -11.18 17.82 3.56
C GLU A 24 -11.31 19.29 3.91
N LYS A 25 -11.59 19.60 5.18
CA LYS A 25 -11.78 20.97 5.66
C LYS A 25 -10.48 21.78 5.73
N HIS A 26 -9.38 21.15 6.15
CA HIS A 26 -8.15 21.87 6.52
C HIS A 26 -6.96 21.63 5.58
N CYS A 27 -6.89 20.49 4.89
CA CYS A 27 -5.69 20.07 4.15
C CYS A 27 -5.90 20.00 2.62
N SER A 28 -7.13 19.72 2.16
CA SER A 28 -7.45 19.46 0.74
C SER A 28 -7.16 20.64 -0.21
N ALA A 29 -7.13 21.87 0.31
CA ALA A 29 -6.81 23.07 -0.48
C ALA A 29 -5.39 23.03 -1.08
N CYS A 30 -4.48 22.27 -0.45
CA CYS A 30 -3.10 22.08 -0.89
C CYS A 30 -2.78 20.62 -1.25
N HIS A 31 -3.29 19.67 -0.48
CA HIS A 31 -2.99 18.25 -0.62
C HIS A 31 -4.08 17.54 -1.42
N SER A 32 -3.78 17.18 -2.66
CA SER A 32 -4.66 16.30 -3.45
C SER A 32 -4.71 14.91 -2.81
N SER A 33 -5.87 14.24 -2.88
CA SER A 33 -6.09 12.96 -2.19
C SER A 33 -5.24 11.81 -2.77
N TYR A 34 -5.75 11.09 -3.77
CA TYR A 34 -5.03 9.96 -4.38
C TYR A 34 -4.59 10.28 -5.80
N ILE A 35 -3.29 10.16 -6.05
CA ILE A 35 -2.71 10.13 -7.39
C ILE A 35 -1.76 8.92 -7.46
N PRO A 36 -1.87 8.04 -8.48
CA PRO A 36 -0.94 6.93 -8.65
C PRO A 36 0.52 7.39 -8.60
N MET A 37 1.37 6.61 -7.92
CA MET A 37 2.78 7.01 -7.71
C MET A 37 3.53 7.17 -9.04
N SER A 38 3.22 6.36 -10.06
CA SER A 38 3.75 6.50 -11.42
C SER A 38 3.51 7.91 -12.00
N LYS A 39 2.31 8.46 -11.83
CA LYS A 39 1.98 9.83 -12.28
C LYS A 39 2.66 10.90 -11.45
N VAL A 40 2.77 10.69 -10.14
CA VAL A 40 3.49 11.61 -9.24
C VAL A 40 4.97 11.68 -9.60
N ILE A 41 5.60 10.53 -9.84
CA ILE A 41 7.01 10.42 -10.24
C ILE A 41 7.23 11.13 -11.59
N ALA A 42 6.42 10.81 -12.61
CA ALA A 42 6.50 11.47 -13.92
C ALA A 42 6.31 12.99 -13.83
N ASN A 43 5.43 13.46 -12.94
CA ASN A 43 5.26 14.89 -12.69
C ASN A 43 6.49 15.53 -12.02
N ALA A 44 7.10 14.85 -11.05
CA ALA A 44 8.31 15.33 -10.38
C ALA A 44 9.51 15.41 -11.34
N GLU A 45 9.69 14.42 -12.21
CA GLU A 45 10.70 14.43 -13.28
C GLU A 45 10.56 15.63 -14.23
N GLN A 46 9.34 16.15 -14.37
CA GLN A 46 9.03 17.34 -15.17
C GLN A 46 8.87 18.60 -14.31
N ASN A 47 9.48 18.65 -13.13
CA ASN A 47 9.44 19.80 -12.22
C ASN A 47 8.02 20.32 -11.96
N ASN A 48 7.06 19.41 -11.76
CA ASN A 48 5.67 19.71 -11.43
C ASN A 48 4.86 20.46 -12.50
N THR A 49 5.27 20.36 -13.76
CA THR A 49 4.58 21.01 -14.89
C THR A 49 3.37 20.23 -15.40
N LEU A 50 3.21 18.96 -15.03
CA LEU A 50 2.10 18.12 -15.52
C LEU A 50 0.83 18.24 -14.65
N LEU A 51 1.01 18.22 -13.33
CA LEU A 51 -0.10 18.16 -12.37
C LEU A 51 -0.26 19.45 -11.57
N HIS A 52 0.73 20.35 -11.59
CA HIS A 52 0.73 21.62 -10.86
C HIS A 52 0.34 21.46 -9.39
N LEU A 53 0.85 20.41 -8.73
CA LEU A 53 0.56 20.11 -7.34
C LEU A 53 1.14 21.21 -6.44
N LYS A 54 0.44 21.53 -5.35
CA LYS A 54 0.89 22.54 -4.39
C LYS A 54 1.64 21.95 -3.20
N ALA A 55 1.45 20.67 -2.96
CA ALA A 55 2.03 19.91 -1.85
C ALA A 55 2.01 18.41 -2.20
N PRO A 56 2.70 17.55 -1.42
CA PRO A 56 2.59 16.11 -1.58
C PRO A 56 1.15 15.62 -1.47
N THR A 57 0.80 14.59 -2.23
CA THR A 57 -0.52 13.97 -2.15
C THR A 57 -0.75 13.27 -0.81
N LEU A 58 -2.01 13.07 -0.42
CA LEU A 58 -2.34 12.35 0.81
C LEU A 58 -1.80 10.91 0.79
N ASN A 59 -1.82 10.23 -0.36
CA ASN A 59 -1.16 8.93 -0.45
C ASN A 59 0.35 9.05 -0.20
N GLN A 60 1.07 10.02 -0.78
CA GLN A 60 2.49 10.22 -0.45
C GLN A 60 2.73 10.46 1.06
N LEU A 61 1.90 11.27 1.71
CA LEU A 61 2.01 11.52 3.16
C LEU A 61 1.79 10.25 3.97
N SER A 62 0.69 9.52 3.69
CA SER A 62 0.35 8.26 4.34
C SER A 62 1.49 7.24 4.29
N PHE A 63 2.06 7.04 3.10
CA PHE A 63 3.19 6.13 2.94
C PHE A 63 4.46 6.67 3.59
N GLY A 64 4.68 7.98 3.56
CA GLY A 64 5.82 8.63 4.19
C GLY A 64 5.82 8.41 5.70
N VAL A 65 4.71 8.71 6.38
CA VAL A 65 4.62 8.52 7.84
C VAL A 65 4.79 7.04 8.20
N LYS A 66 4.12 6.13 7.48
CA LYS A 66 4.20 4.69 7.75
C LYS A 66 5.60 4.10 7.53
N LEU A 67 6.39 4.67 6.61
CA LEU A 67 7.73 4.16 6.31
C LEU A 67 8.86 4.79 7.12
N ASN A 68 8.68 6.06 7.54
CA ASN A 68 9.78 6.91 8.03
C ASN A 68 9.56 7.45 9.45
N VAL A 69 8.40 7.23 10.06
CA VAL A 69 8.10 7.67 11.44
C VAL A 69 7.87 6.45 12.33
N GLY A 70 8.55 6.45 13.47
CA GLY A 70 8.56 5.40 14.49
C GLY A 70 9.16 4.05 14.09
N ASP A 71 9.11 3.10 15.04
CA ASP A 71 9.60 1.74 14.81
C ASP A 71 8.53 0.86 14.15
N ARG A 72 8.70 0.57 12.85
CA ARG A 72 7.79 -0.31 12.10
C ARG A 72 7.79 -1.78 12.54
N LYS A 73 8.72 -2.17 13.41
CA LYS A 73 8.77 -3.51 14.00
C LYS A 73 8.06 -3.58 15.34
N ALA A 74 7.74 -2.44 15.94
CA ALA A 74 6.81 -2.38 17.06
C ALA A 74 5.40 -2.77 16.60
N ASP A 75 4.47 -2.92 17.55
CA ASP A 75 3.07 -3.04 17.20
C ASP A 75 2.54 -1.73 16.56
N GLU A 76 1.48 -1.88 15.77
CA GLU A 76 0.93 -0.79 14.94
C GLU A 76 0.42 0.39 15.77
N GLU A 77 -0.11 0.11 16.96
CA GLU A 77 -0.63 1.13 17.88
C GLU A 77 0.50 2.02 18.41
N ALA A 78 1.63 1.41 18.80
CA ALA A 78 2.82 2.16 19.20
C ALA A 78 3.35 3.06 18.07
N GLN A 79 3.43 2.54 16.84
CA GLN A 79 3.85 3.36 15.68
C GLN A 79 2.88 4.52 15.43
N GLN A 80 1.57 4.27 15.56
CA GLN A 80 0.55 5.29 15.33
C GLN A 80 0.68 6.47 16.30
N MET A 81 1.02 6.22 17.57
CA MET A 81 1.28 7.28 18.56
C MET A 81 2.48 8.17 18.15
N GLU A 82 3.57 7.56 17.65
CA GLU A 82 4.73 8.32 17.15
C GLU A 82 4.38 9.13 15.89
N VAL A 83 3.52 8.57 15.02
CA VAL A 83 3.00 9.27 13.83
C VAL A 83 2.15 10.47 14.22
N GLU A 84 1.31 10.33 15.25
CA GLU A 84 0.49 11.41 15.77
C GLU A 84 1.33 12.56 16.31
N GLU A 85 2.32 12.26 17.16
CA GLU A 85 3.26 13.26 17.69
C GLU A 85 4.01 13.98 16.55
N PHE A 86 4.46 13.21 15.55
CA PHE A 86 5.10 13.78 14.37
C PHE A 86 4.16 14.72 13.59
N ILE A 87 2.92 14.31 13.31
CA ILE A 87 1.95 15.10 12.55
C ILE A 87 1.61 16.40 13.30
N ALA A 88 1.37 16.32 14.61
CA ALA A 88 1.13 17.48 15.46
C ALA A 88 2.30 18.48 15.37
N SER A 89 3.53 17.99 15.55
CA SER A 89 4.75 18.80 15.48
C SER A 89 4.95 19.42 14.10
N TYR A 90 4.70 18.65 13.03
CA TYR A 90 4.91 19.10 11.66
C TYR A 90 3.89 20.15 11.21
N ILE A 91 2.63 20.03 11.65
CA ILE A 91 1.60 21.06 11.39
C ILE A 91 1.94 22.36 12.13
N ALA A 92 2.39 22.26 13.38
CA ALA A 92 2.73 23.42 14.19
C ALA A 92 3.99 24.16 13.69
N SER A 93 5.01 23.41 13.26
CA SER A 93 6.31 23.97 12.85
C SER A 93 6.93 23.15 11.71
N PRO A 94 6.41 23.28 10.47
CA PRO A 94 6.87 22.48 9.34
C PRO A 94 8.31 22.84 8.97
N GLN A 95 9.13 21.81 8.76
CA GLN A 95 10.49 21.94 8.26
C GLN A 95 10.65 21.04 7.04
N ARG A 96 11.14 21.59 5.93
CA ARG A 96 11.29 20.84 4.67
C ARG A 96 12.21 19.64 4.84
N GLU A 97 13.26 19.79 5.65
CA GLU A 97 14.24 18.76 5.98
C GLU A 97 13.64 17.60 6.78
N LYS A 98 12.54 17.84 7.49
CA LYS A 98 11.80 16.83 8.26
C LYS A 98 10.65 16.19 7.48
N SER A 99 10.49 16.51 6.20
CA SER A 99 9.40 15.94 5.39
C SER A 99 9.53 14.42 5.31
N VAL A 100 8.40 13.73 5.43
CA VAL A 100 8.32 12.27 5.24
C VAL A 100 8.32 11.86 3.77
N VAL A 101 8.30 12.83 2.85
CA VAL A 101 8.31 12.59 1.40
C VAL A 101 9.68 13.03 0.85
N PRO A 102 10.36 12.19 0.04
CA PRO A 102 11.69 12.48 -0.49
C PRO A 102 11.78 13.83 -1.22
N LYS A 103 12.93 14.51 -1.10
CA LYS A 103 13.17 15.84 -1.67
C LYS A 103 13.00 15.87 -3.19
N GLU A 104 13.33 14.77 -3.86
CA GLU A 104 13.17 14.58 -5.30
C GLU A 104 11.72 14.81 -5.73
N LEU A 105 10.75 14.49 -4.86
CA LEU A 105 9.31 14.64 -5.11
C LEU A 105 8.71 15.93 -4.55
N THR A 106 9.47 16.75 -3.83
CA THR A 106 8.93 17.90 -3.07
C THR A 106 9.67 19.22 -3.25
N HIS A 107 10.87 19.23 -3.83
CA HIS A 107 11.72 20.42 -3.92
C HIS A 107 11.06 21.62 -4.65
N PHE A 108 10.09 21.38 -5.53
CA PHE A 108 9.38 22.40 -6.30
C PHE A 108 8.13 22.97 -5.62
N TYR A 109 7.70 22.44 -4.47
CA TYR A 109 6.55 22.99 -3.73
C TYR A 109 6.95 24.25 -2.94
N PRO A 110 6.01 25.18 -2.67
CA PRO A 110 6.20 26.20 -1.64
C PRO A 110 6.36 25.56 -0.26
N ASP A 111 6.93 26.31 0.68
CA ASP A 111 7.00 25.87 2.07
C ASP A 111 5.59 25.81 2.68
N MET A 112 5.35 24.79 3.51
CA MET A 112 4.10 24.66 4.26
C MET A 112 4.05 25.76 5.33
N PRO A 113 2.95 26.52 5.46
CA PRO A 113 2.82 27.51 6.52
C PRO A 113 2.64 26.84 7.89
N PRO A 114 3.18 27.41 8.99
CA PRO A 114 2.94 26.91 10.35
C PRO A 114 1.51 27.18 10.79
N MET A 115 0.87 26.20 11.45
CA MET A 115 -0.51 26.31 11.93
C MET A 115 -0.67 25.63 13.32
N PRO A 116 -0.04 26.15 14.40
CA PRO A 116 0.03 25.48 15.71
C PRO A 116 -1.32 25.28 16.42
N ASP A 117 -2.32 26.11 16.11
CA ASP A 117 -3.65 26.06 16.73
C ASP A 117 -4.73 25.56 15.75
N LEU A 118 -4.33 24.86 14.68
CA LEU A 118 -5.27 24.42 13.63
C LEU A 118 -6.27 23.38 14.13
N LEU A 119 -5.78 22.46 14.96
CA LEU A 119 -6.48 21.26 15.42
C LEU A 119 -6.18 21.04 16.90
N ASN A 120 -7.17 20.59 17.66
CA ASN A 120 -6.97 20.13 19.03
C ASN A 120 -6.43 18.68 19.06
N GLU A 121 -6.14 18.14 20.25
CA GLU A 121 -5.58 16.80 20.44
C GLU A 121 -6.43 15.69 19.81
N GLU A 122 -7.76 15.68 20.05
CA GLU A 122 -8.68 14.69 19.49
C GLU A 122 -8.75 14.79 17.94
N GLU A 123 -8.71 16.01 17.40
CA GLU A 123 -8.68 16.24 15.95
C GLU A 123 -7.36 15.79 15.32
N ILE A 124 -6.25 15.96 16.03
CA ILE A 124 -4.92 15.47 15.62
C ILE A 124 -4.89 13.95 15.59
N GLU A 125 -5.42 13.28 16.62
CA GLU A 125 -5.54 11.82 16.66
C GLU A 125 -6.36 11.31 15.46
N ALA A 126 -7.55 11.88 15.23
CA ALA A 126 -8.43 11.49 14.13
C ALA A 126 -7.79 11.71 12.75
N LEU A 127 -7.18 12.88 12.52
CA LEU A 127 -6.47 13.19 11.28
C LEU A 127 -5.28 12.24 11.06
N SER A 128 -4.50 11.98 12.12
CA SER A 128 -3.32 11.13 12.05
C SER A 128 -3.68 9.68 11.74
N SER A 129 -4.73 9.15 12.39
CA SER A 129 -5.27 7.82 12.10
C SER A 129 -5.72 7.71 10.63
N TYR A 130 -6.43 8.73 10.13
CA TYR A 130 -6.85 8.77 8.73
C TYR A 130 -5.67 8.81 7.76
N ILE A 131 -4.68 9.67 7.99
CA ILE A 131 -3.46 9.74 7.16
C ILE A 131 -2.72 8.41 7.20
N PHE A 132 -2.56 7.78 8.37
CA PHE A 132 -1.82 6.53 8.51
C PHE A 132 -2.46 5.38 7.71
N ALA A 133 -3.79 5.25 7.74
CA ALA A 133 -4.52 4.17 7.06
C ALA A 133 -4.77 4.43 5.55
N TYR A 134 -4.72 5.68 5.10
CA TYR A 134 -5.17 6.07 3.76
C TYR A 134 -4.49 5.31 2.61
N GLY A 135 -3.16 5.19 2.65
CA GLY A 135 -2.36 4.59 1.59
C GLY A 135 -2.71 3.12 1.35
N GLU A 136 -2.92 2.36 2.42
CA GLU A 136 -3.33 0.95 2.35
C GLU A 136 -4.76 0.81 1.83
N ALA A 137 -5.68 1.65 2.29
CA ALA A 137 -7.05 1.68 1.76
C ALA A 137 -7.06 1.98 0.26
N MET A 138 -6.18 2.85 -0.23
CA MET A 138 -6.06 3.13 -1.66
C MET A 138 -5.41 1.97 -2.43
N ILE A 139 -4.43 1.26 -1.86
CA ILE A 139 -3.91 0.02 -2.46
C ILE A 139 -5.02 -1.00 -2.60
N GLU A 140 -5.80 -1.26 -1.54
CA GLU A 140 -6.90 -2.22 -1.56
C GLU A 140 -7.96 -1.84 -2.61
N LYS A 141 -8.30 -0.55 -2.70
CA LYS A 141 -9.27 -0.04 -3.69
C LYS A 141 -8.79 -0.17 -5.13
N HIS A 142 -7.50 0.02 -5.38
CA HIS A 142 -6.96 0.12 -6.75
C HIS A 142 -6.29 -1.16 -7.26
N SER A 143 -5.93 -2.09 -6.38
CA SER A 143 -5.32 -3.38 -6.72
C SER A 143 -6.35 -4.51 -6.86
N VAL A 144 -5.89 -5.70 -7.23
CA VAL A 144 -6.73 -6.90 -7.33
C VAL A 144 -7.12 -7.45 -5.96
N ARG A 145 -8.28 -8.09 -5.90
CA ARG A 145 -8.73 -8.81 -4.71
C ARG A 145 -7.76 -9.94 -4.36
N ASN A 146 -7.41 -10.02 -3.08
CA ASN A 146 -6.66 -11.13 -2.51
C ASN A 146 -7.64 -12.20 -1.97
N TYR A 147 -7.29 -13.47 -2.14
CA TYR A 147 -8.03 -14.63 -1.65
C TYR A 147 -7.18 -15.43 -0.65
N THR A 148 -7.81 -16.30 0.15
CA THR A 148 -7.04 -17.36 0.83
C THR A 148 -6.56 -18.39 -0.20
N PHE A 149 -5.56 -19.21 0.16
CA PHE A 149 -5.09 -20.26 -0.73
C PHE A 149 -6.21 -21.27 -1.08
N GLU A 150 -7.04 -21.65 -0.10
CA GLU A 150 -8.14 -22.59 -0.29
C GLU A 150 -9.22 -22.02 -1.23
N GLU A 151 -9.52 -20.73 -1.13
CA GLU A 151 -10.41 -20.03 -2.06
C GLU A 151 -9.78 -19.97 -3.46
N ALA A 152 -8.50 -19.62 -3.54
CA ALA A 152 -7.78 -19.51 -4.79
C ALA A 152 -7.77 -20.83 -5.57
N VAL A 153 -7.54 -21.96 -4.91
CA VAL A 153 -7.60 -23.30 -5.54
C VAL A 153 -8.98 -23.59 -6.15
N LYS A 154 -10.06 -23.24 -5.45
CA LYS A 154 -11.42 -23.44 -5.97
C LYS A 154 -11.69 -22.58 -7.20
N ILE A 155 -11.31 -21.30 -7.14
CA ILE A 155 -11.50 -20.34 -8.24
C ILE A 155 -10.66 -20.74 -9.44
N ALA A 156 -9.39 -21.06 -9.22
CA ALA A 156 -8.42 -21.46 -10.24
C ALA A 156 -8.90 -22.66 -11.06
N LYS A 157 -9.38 -23.72 -10.40
CA LYS A 157 -9.89 -24.94 -11.07
C LYS A 157 -11.08 -24.67 -11.98
N VAL A 158 -11.98 -23.79 -11.55
CA VAL A 158 -13.22 -23.43 -12.27
C VAL A 158 -12.92 -22.45 -13.41
N GLN A 159 -12.17 -21.39 -13.13
CA GLN A 159 -11.90 -20.31 -14.07
C GLN A 159 -10.70 -20.56 -14.98
N LYS A 160 -9.96 -21.66 -14.77
CA LYS A 160 -8.72 -21.98 -15.48
C LYS A 160 -7.70 -20.84 -15.38
N LYS A 161 -7.47 -20.38 -14.15
CA LYS A 161 -6.53 -19.30 -13.83
C LYS A 161 -5.38 -19.82 -12.98
N ILE A 162 -4.22 -19.20 -13.16
CA ILE A 162 -3.00 -19.48 -12.41
C ILE A 162 -3.14 -18.88 -11.01
N ILE A 163 -2.73 -19.60 -9.98
CA ILE A 163 -2.67 -19.04 -8.62
C ILE A 163 -1.32 -18.31 -8.48
N MET A 164 -1.36 -17.03 -8.10
CA MET A 164 -0.18 -16.26 -7.73
C MET A 164 -0.22 -15.96 -6.24
N ILE A 165 0.68 -16.57 -5.47
CA ILE A 165 0.87 -16.24 -4.06
C ILE A 165 1.98 -15.20 -3.97
N ARG A 166 1.68 -14.08 -3.31
CA ARG A 166 2.63 -13.03 -2.95
C ARG A 166 3.04 -13.22 -1.50
N GLY A 167 4.30 -13.57 -1.28
CA GLY A 167 4.91 -13.61 0.03
C GLY A 167 5.37 -12.22 0.48
N VAL A 168 4.85 -11.76 1.60
CA VAL A 168 5.14 -10.42 2.15
C VAL A 168 5.48 -10.49 3.65
N LEU A 169 6.06 -9.40 4.17
CA LEU A 169 6.14 -9.13 5.61
C LEU A 169 5.49 -7.78 5.89
N PRO A 170 4.85 -7.58 7.07
CA PRO A 170 4.19 -6.30 7.40
C PRO A 170 5.12 -5.10 7.29
N PHE A 171 6.36 -5.25 7.75
CA PHE A 171 7.39 -4.20 7.75
C PHE A 171 8.28 -4.23 6.49
N CYS A 172 7.89 -4.89 5.41
CA CYS A 172 8.72 -4.98 4.20
C CYS A 172 8.60 -3.72 3.33
N LYS A 173 9.67 -2.90 3.32
CA LYS A 173 9.72 -1.65 2.50
C LYS A 173 9.43 -1.93 1.02
N TRP A 174 10.07 -2.95 0.45
CA TRP A 174 9.92 -3.30 -0.97
C TRP A 174 8.53 -3.86 -1.32
N CYS A 175 7.87 -4.51 -0.37
CA CYS A 175 6.51 -5.01 -0.55
C CYS A 175 5.51 -3.86 -0.62
N ILE A 176 5.66 -2.88 0.29
CA ILE A 176 4.86 -1.64 0.29
C ILE A 176 5.11 -0.84 -1.00
N GLN A 177 6.38 -0.75 -1.43
CA GLN A 177 6.73 -0.08 -2.68
C GLN A 177 6.11 -0.76 -3.90
N MET A 178 6.15 -2.09 -3.97
CA MET A 178 5.49 -2.82 -5.05
C MET A 178 3.97 -2.62 -5.05
N ASP A 179 3.34 -2.66 -3.87
CA ASP A 179 1.90 -2.47 -3.75
C ASP A 179 1.47 -1.09 -4.31
N ARG A 180 2.24 -0.04 -4.04
CA ARG A 180 1.89 1.33 -4.42
C ARG A 180 2.35 1.77 -5.83
N GLU A 181 3.35 1.11 -6.42
CA GLU A 181 3.93 1.47 -7.71
C GLU A 181 3.59 0.48 -8.83
N VAL A 182 3.27 -0.77 -8.50
CA VAL A 182 3.07 -1.84 -9.49
C VAL A 182 1.68 -2.45 -9.39
N MET A 183 1.26 -2.89 -8.20
CA MET A 183 0.00 -3.64 -8.03
C MET A 183 -1.27 -2.82 -8.28
N VAL A 184 -1.16 -1.49 -8.21
CA VAL A 184 -2.26 -0.54 -8.49
C VAL A 184 -2.31 -0.08 -9.94
N GLU A 185 -1.33 -0.44 -10.76
CA GLU A 185 -1.26 -0.03 -12.15
C GLU A 185 -2.36 -0.73 -12.97
N PRO A 186 -3.14 -0.01 -13.80
CA PRO A 186 -4.26 -0.58 -14.53
C PRO A 186 -3.88 -1.78 -15.40
N GLU A 187 -2.74 -1.75 -16.10
CA GLU A 187 -2.32 -2.85 -16.96
C GLU A 187 -1.95 -4.11 -16.16
N VAL A 188 -1.33 -3.91 -14.98
CA VAL A 188 -1.01 -5.01 -14.06
C VAL A 188 -2.29 -5.62 -13.52
N ARG A 189 -3.25 -4.79 -13.10
CA ARG A 189 -4.55 -5.24 -12.60
C ARG A 189 -5.30 -6.05 -13.65
N GLU A 190 -5.38 -5.55 -14.89
CA GLU A 190 -6.05 -6.24 -15.99
C GLU A 190 -5.40 -7.61 -16.27
N MET A 191 -4.07 -7.68 -16.30
CA MET A 191 -3.35 -8.93 -16.47
C MET A 191 -3.64 -9.93 -15.34
N LEU A 192 -3.60 -9.46 -14.09
CA LEU A 192 -3.89 -10.29 -12.92
C LEU A 192 -5.34 -10.77 -12.90
N GLU A 193 -6.32 -9.90 -13.17
CA GLU A 193 -7.73 -10.28 -13.19
C GLU A 193 -8.05 -11.27 -14.31
N SER A 194 -7.38 -11.15 -15.46
CA SER A 194 -7.66 -11.98 -16.63
C SER A 194 -7.09 -13.40 -16.50
N SER A 195 -5.92 -13.58 -15.89
CA SER A 195 -5.18 -14.85 -15.92
C SER A 195 -4.80 -15.41 -14.55
N PHE A 196 -4.97 -14.65 -13.46
CA PHE A 196 -4.50 -15.04 -12.14
C PHE A 196 -5.58 -15.00 -11.06
N VAL A 197 -5.36 -15.77 -9.99
CA VAL A 197 -6.04 -15.65 -8.71
C VAL A 197 -4.99 -15.31 -7.66
N VAL A 198 -5.07 -14.12 -7.08
CA VAL A 198 -4.01 -13.57 -6.24
C VAL A 198 -4.25 -13.91 -4.77
N VAL A 199 -3.19 -14.37 -4.11
CA VAL A 199 -3.13 -14.65 -2.68
C VAL A 199 -2.04 -13.77 -2.09
N LYS A 200 -2.28 -13.13 -0.94
CA LYS A 200 -1.27 -12.38 -0.19
C LYS A 200 -1.05 -13.09 1.14
N THR A 201 0.19 -13.47 1.43
CA THR A 201 0.53 -14.32 2.58
C THR A 201 1.69 -13.72 3.36
N ASN A 202 1.53 -13.63 4.69
CA ASN A 202 2.62 -13.27 5.57
C ASN A 202 3.54 -14.48 5.80
N VAL A 203 4.68 -14.50 5.10
CA VAL A 203 5.61 -15.66 5.11
C VAL A 203 6.34 -15.87 6.43
N MET A 204 6.19 -14.97 7.41
CA MET A 204 6.70 -15.15 8.77
C MET A 204 5.74 -15.93 9.65
N THR A 205 4.44 -15.78 9.45
CA THR A 205 3.41 -16.36 10.33
C THR A 205 2.64 -17.49 9.68
N GLU A 206 2.61 -17.54 8.35
CA GLU A 206 1.86 -18.52 7.56
C GLU A 206 2.79 -19.48 6.83
N LYS A 207 2.36 -20.73 6.69
CA LYS A 207 3.11 -21.75 5.95
C LYS A 207 2.72 -21.70 4.47
N LEU A 208 3.72 -21.71 3.60
CA LEU A 208 3.50 -21.84 2.16
C LEU A 208 2.97 -23.24 1.83
N PRO A 209 2.04 -23.37 0.87
CA PRO A 209 1.49 -24.66 0.48
C PRO A 209 2.50 -25.48 -0.33
N LEU A 210 2.16 -26.76 -0.59
CA LEU A 210 2.91 -27.65 -1.49
C LEU A 210 4.40 -27.85 -1.15
N GLY A 211 4.81 -27.58 0.10
CA GLY A 211 6.22 -27.69 0.50
C GLY A 211 7.15 -26.63 -0.10
N MET A 212 6.58 -25.53 -0.61
CA MET A 212 7.34 -24.41 -1.17
C MET A 212 8.27 -23.77 -0.16
N LYS A 213 9.41 -23.28 -0.64
CA LYS A 213 10.43 -22.67 0.21
C LYS A 213 10.12 -21.21 0.42
N SER A 214 10.19 -20.75 1.66
CA SER A 214 10.14 -19.31 1.95
C SER A 214 11.37 -18.64 1.32
N LEU A 215 11.12 -17.56 0.57
CA LEU A 215 12.15 -16.75 -0.07
C LEU A 215 12.16 -15.35 0.56
N GLY A 216 13.17 -14.53 0.24
CA GLY A 216 13.18 -13.12 0.64
C GLY A 216 11.97 -12.37 0.05
N THR A 217 11.47 -11.36 0.75
CA THR A 217 10.26 -10.63 0.34
C THR A 217 10.58 -9.32 -0.41
N PRO A 218 9.74 -8.91 -1.38
CA PRO A 218 8.58 -9.63 -1.90
C PRO A 218 8.99 -10.90 -2.66
N SER A 219 8.17 -11.95 -2.53
CA SER A 219 8.31 -13.19 -3.29
C SER A 219 7.02 -13.58 -3.98
N PHE A 220 7.14 -14.35 -5.05
CA PHE A 220 6.04 -14.82 -5.88
C PHE A 220 6.14 -16.33 -6.07
N TYR A 221 5.01 -16.99 -5.92
CA TYR A 221 4.86 -18.42 -6.13
C TYR A 221 3.71 -18.65 -7.08
N PHE A 222 3.96 -19.38 -8.16
CA PHE A 222 3.00 -19.59 -9.23
C PHE A 222 2.61 -21.06 -9.27
N ILE A 223 1.30 -21.34 -9.26
CA ILE A 223 0.73 -22.69 -9.28
C ILE A 223 -0.29 -22.73 -10.42
N LYS A 224 -0.29 -23.80 -11.22
CA LYS A 224 -1.26 -24.01 -12.31
C LYS A 224 -2.70 -24.02 -11.80
N SER A 225 -3.65 -23.95 -12.72
CA SER A 225 -5.08 -23.98 -12.39
C SER A 225 -5.54 -25.26 -11.67
N ASP A 226 -4.74 -26.33 -11.67
CA ASP A 226 -4.98 -27.56 -10.90
C ASP A 226 -4.75 -27.40 -9.38
N GLY A 227 -4.12 -26.31 -8.93
CA GLY A 227 -3.83 -26.02 -7.54
C GLY A 227 -2.74 -26.89 -6.90
N GLU A 228 -2.04 -27.72 -7.67
CA GLU A 228 -1.06 -28.71 -7.17
C GLU A 228 0.28 -28.63 -7.92
N THR A 229 0.29 -28.19 -9.18
CA THR A 229 1.50 -28.09 -9.99
C THR A 229 2.15 -26.71 -9.84
N ILE A 230 3.32 -26.66 -9.20
CA ILE A 230 4.14 -25.45 -9.11
C ILE A 230 4.74 -25.15 -10.48
N ILE A 231 4.54 -23.93 -10.97
CA ILE A 231 5.16 -23.40 -12.19
C ILE A 231 6.54 -22.84 -11.85
N ASP A 232 6.60 -21.88 -10.92
CA ASP A 232 7.84 -21.18 -10.57
C ASP A 232 7.76 -20.57 -9.16
N GLN A 233 8.93 -20.26 -8.58
CA GLN A 233 9.10 -19.58 -7.29
C GLN A 233 10.28 -18.61 -7.38
N LEU A 234 10.02 -17.32 -7.20
CA LEU A 234 11.05 -16.29 -7.29
C LEU A 234 10.88 -15.21 -6.23
N ASN A 235 11.98 -14.54 -5.91
CA ASN A 235 12.00 -13.36 -5.07
C ASN A 235 12.53 -12.15 -5.84
N GLY A 236 12.11 -10.97 -5.41
CA GLY A 236 12.61 -9.72 -5.93
C GLY A 236 11.51 -8.72 -6.19
N TYR A 237 11.94 -7.47 -6.24
CA TYR A 237 11.15 -6.35 -6.71
C TYR A 237 11.52 -6.10 -8.17
N GLY A 238 10.53 -5.83 -9.01
CA GLY A 238 10.71 -5.32 -10.36
C GLY A 238 9.73 -4.18 -10.61
N ASP A 239 10.04 -3.32 -11.58
CA ASP A 239 9.13 -2.26 -12.00
C ASP A 239 7.88 -2.82 -12.71
N LYS A 240 7.00 -1.92 -13.17
CA LYS A 240 5.75 -2.29 -13.85
C LYS A 240 6.01 -3.19 -15.07
N GLU A 241 6.98 -2.88 -15.90
CA GLU A 241 7.23 -3.58 -17.16
C GLU A 241 7.89 -4.93 -16.90
N GLU A 242 8.84 -4.99 -15.96
CA GLU A 242 9.45 -6.24 -15.50
C GLU A 242 8.40 -7.18 -14.90
N PHE A 243 7.48 -6.66 -14.10
CA PHE A 243 6.41 -7.47 -13.51
C PHE A 243 5.41 -7.96 -14.57
N LEU A 244 5.03 -7.13 -15.54
CA LEU A 244 4.19 -7.57 -16.66
C LEU A 244 4.89 -8.64 -17.51
N ALA A 245 6.20 -8.49 -17.76
CA ALA A 245 6.99 -9.49 -18.48
C ALA A 245 7.02 -10.82 -17.72
N LEU A 246 7.19 -10.79 -16.39
CA LEU A 246 7.08 -11.97 -15.53
C LEU A 246 5.72 -12.65 -15.68
N LEU A 247 4.62 -11.91 -15.56
CA LEU A 247 3.27 -12.48 -15.67
C LEU A 247 3.02 -13.13 -17.05
N ARG A 248 3.52 -12.53 -18.14
CA ARG A 248 3.43 -13.11 -19.49
C ARG A 248 4.20 -14.43 -19.59
N ARG A 249 5.46 -14.45 -19.11
CA ARG A 249 6.28 -15.67 -19.09
C ARG A 249 5.59 -16.81 -18.33
N ILE A 250 5.08 -16.52 -17.13
CA ILE A 250 4.39 -17.53 -16.31
C ILE A 250 3.16 -18.09 -17.02
N LYS A 251 2.40 -17.24 -17.73
CA LYS A 251 1.25 -17.68 -18.52
C LYS A 251 1.66 -18.62 -19.66
N GLU A 252 2.73 -18.27 -20.38
CA GLU A 252 3.28 -19.12 -21.44
C GLU A 252 3.76 -20.49 -20.89
N GLU A 253 4.44 -20.50 -19.75
CA GLU A 253 4.91 -21.73 -19.09
C GLU A 253 3.75 -22.60 -18.54
N ALA A 254 2.66 -21.97 -18.10
CA ALA A 254 1.47 -22.69 -17.66
C ALA A 254 0.81 -23.46 -18.80
N GLY A 255 0.84 -22.90 -20.02
CA GLY A 255 0.08 -23.40 -21.17
C GLY A 255 -1.42 -23.19 -21.03
N GLU A 256 -1.82 -22.14 -20.30
CA GLU A 256 -3.20 -21.78 -19.92
C GLU A 256 -3.61 -20.39 -20.45
#